data_AF-A0A561UGP8-F1
#
_entry.id   AF-A0A561UGP8-F1
#
_cell.length_a   1.000
_cell.length_b   1.000
_cell.length_c   1.000
_cell.angle_alpha   90.00
_cell.angle_beta   90.00
_cell.angle_gamma   90.00
#
_symmetry.space_group_name_H-M   'P 1'
#
loop_
_entity.id
_entity.type
_entity.pdbx_description
1 polymer ?
#
loop_
_entity_poly.entity_id
_entity_poly.type
_entity_poly.pdbx_seq_one_letter_code
_entity_poly.pdbx_strand_id
1 'polypeptide(L)'
;MDDEDLRLTPRPHTAELLRWAEEQGLDPVPEGPLNAVLTLLELGDARLHDGFPELTSPLLQELLYERIHLYVQPAPDQDPLAYGAAVLLLLEHQRAAKRLNAKRHERLRAEAEWQGELLAGLLRQPHLLTWPRLYALLLRGAGVDTADPAAVRSWLDGYRELEPHDQVAVLAGIEGLDQPEGTDGWTEGVLLSIGMATDGARLLVENRLMQRSYRNLAGLNALGLPMPAELSGDFPQFEAAVQAEALRLLGEWTVPGLPELLLTEYQDLAPEPGAAEVDHYIVKRGLVELPDIGDWPAPEEG
;
A
#
# COMPACT_ATOMS: atom_id res chain seq x y z
N MET A 1 -10.20 3.32 -25.79
CA MET A 1 -8.86 3.12 -25.24
C MET A 1 -8.11 4.35 -25.64
N ASP A 2 -7.93 5.24 -24.67
CA ASP A 2 -7.21 6.49 -24.87
C ASP A 2 -5.69 6.19 -24.83
N ASP A 3 -4.86 6.99 -25.49
CA ASP A 3 -3.39 6.84 -25.49
C ASP A 3 -2.82 6.90 -24.04
N GLU A 4 -3.62 7.45 -23.12
CA GLU A 4 -3.34 7.55 -21.69
C GLU A 4 -3.52 6.23 -20.92
N ASP A 5 -4.35 5.29 -21.41
CA ASP A 5 -4.56 3.96 -20.80
C ASP A 5 -3.28 3.11 -20.83
N LEU A 6 -2.28 3.54 -21.61
CA LEU A 6 -1.07 2.79 -21.93
C LEU A 6 0.11 3.10 -21.00
N ARG A 7 -0.02 4.13 -20.16
CA ARG A 7 1.02 4.54 -19.22
C ARG A 7 1.11 3.56 -18.07
N LEU A 8 2.31 3.39 -17.51
CA LEU A 8 2.57 2.54 -16.35
C LEU A 8 1.75 2.99 -15.12
N THR A 9 1.73 4.30 -14.86
CA THR A 9 0.96 4.93 -13.79
C THR A 9 -0.54 4.73 -13.96
N PRO A 10 -1.24 4.15 -12.97
CA PRO A 10 -2.70 4.12 -12.93
C PRO A 10 -3.28 5.54 -12.96
N ARG A 11 -4.42 5.70 -13.63
CA ARG A 11 -5.12 6.99 -13.73
C ARG A 11 -6.58 6.78 -13.37
N PRO A 12 -6.88 6.60 -12.09
CA PRO A 12 -8.25 6.45 -11.66
C PRO A 12 -9.08 7.68 -12.04
N HIS A 13 -10.33 7.46 -12.42
CA HIS A 13 -11.33 8.51 -12.73
C HIS A 13 -11.82 9.27 -11.47
N THR A 14 -10.91 9.60 -10.55
CA THR A 14 -11.18 10.21 -9.23
C THR A 14 -11.92 11.53 -9.38
N ALA A 15 -11.38 12.47 -10.16
CA ALA A 15 -11.98 13.80 -10.34
C ALA A 15 -13.36 13.72 -11.02
N GLU A 16 -13.55 12.77 -11.94
CA GLU A 16 -14.84 12.55 -12.59
C GLU A 16 -15.88 12.05 -11.59
N LEU A 17 -15.52 11.10 -10.72
CA LEU A 17 -16.42 10.55 -9.73
C LEU A 17 -16.76 11.55 -8.61
N LEU A 18 -15.80 12.37 -8.18
CA LEU A 18 -16.05 13.45 -7.21
C LEU A 18 -17.01 14.50 -7.77
N ARG A 19 -16.80 14.94 -9.02
CA ARG A 19 -17.70 15.87 -9.68
C ARG A 19 -19.11 15.27 -9.81
N TRP A 20 -19.21 14.00 -10.20
CA TRP A 20 -20.50 13.31 -10.23
C TRP A 20 -21.18 13.30 -8.85
N ALA A 21 -20.42 13.01 -7.78
CA ALA A 21 -20.94 13.00 -6.41
C ALA A 21 -21.52 14.36 -5.99
N GLU A 22 -20.81 15.44 -6.30
CA GLU A 22 -21.28 16.81 -6.06
C GLU A 22 -22.56 17.13 -6.84
N GLU A 23 -22.63 16.75 -8.12
CA GLU A 23 -23.82 16.93 -8.96
C GLU A 23 -25.04 16.15 -8.43
N GLN A 24 -24.81 15.01 -7.79
CA GLN A 24 -25.86 14.21 -7.14
C GLN A 24 -26.19 14.69 -5.71
N GLY A 25 -25.43 15.65 -5.16
CA GLY A 25 -25.61 16.14 -3.79
C GLY A 25 -25.32 15.09 -2.72
N LEU A 26 -24.37 14.18 -2.99
CA LEU A 26 -23.93 13.16 -2.04
C LEU A 26 -22.96 13.75 -1.00
N ASP A 27 -22.77 13.04 0.11
CA ASP A 27 -21.80 13.40 1.12
C ASP A 27 -20.37 13.42 0.52
N PRO A 28 -19.56 14.44 0.84
CA PRO A 28 -18.23 14.58 0.27
C PRO A 28 -17.30 13.46 0.74
N VAL A 29 -16.55 12.88 -0.21
CA VAL A 29 -15.48 11.91 0.07
C VAL A 29 -14.13 12.58 -0.21
N PRO A 30 -13.13 12.48 0.68
CA PRO A 30 -11.82 13.04 0.43
C PRO A 30 -11.13 12.41 -0.80
N GLU A 31 -10.44 13.23 -1.58
CA GLU A 31 -9.82 12.82 -2.85
C GLU A 31 -8.77 11.71 -2.67
N GLY A 32 -7.90 11.83 -1.66
CA GLY A 32 -6.83 10.86 -1.39
C GLY A 32 -7.34 9.41 -1.18
N PRO A 33 -8.25 9.16 -0.23
CA PRO A 33 -8.93 7.87 -0.05
C PRO A 33 -9.56 7.32 -1.32
N LEU A 34 -10.25 8.18 -2.09
CA LEU A 34 -10.90 7.76 -3.31
C LEU A 34 -9.88 7.37 -4.39
N ASN A 35 -8.84 8.17 -4.57
CA ASN A 35 -7.75 7.88 -5.48
C ASN A 35 -7.08 6.54 -5.12
N ALA A 36 -6.74 6.32 -3.85
CA ALA A 36 -6.12 5.09 -3.39
C ALA A 36 -7.01 3.86 -3.66
N VAL A 37 -8.30 3.93 -3.33
CA VAL A 37 -9.26 2.85 -3.59
C VAL A 37 -9.37 2.54 -5.08
N LEU A 38 -9.57 3.56 -5.92
CA LEU A 38 -9.71 3.37 -7.36
C LEU A 38 -8.40 2.84 -7.99
N THR A 39 -7.25 3.35 -7.57
CA THR A 39 -5.94 2.87 -8.04
C THR A 39 -5.72 1.41 -7.65
N LEU A 40 -5.99 1.01 -6.41
CA LEU A 40 -5.81 -0.38 -5.96
C LEU A 40 -6.75 -1.35 -6.67
N LEU A 41 -7.98 -0.92 -6.98
CA LEU A 41 -8.94 -1.67 -7.78
C LEU A 41 -8.49 -1.80 -9.24
N GLU A 42 -7.95 -0.73 -9.84
CA GLU A 42 -7.40 -0.74 -11.21
C GLU A 42 -6.16 -1.65 -11.33
N LEU A 43 -5.28 -1.61 -10.33
CA LEU A 43 -4.14 -2.51 -10.20
C LEU A 43 -4.57 -3.96 -9.95
N GLY A 44 -5.78 -4.17 -9.41
CA GLY A 44 -6.37 -5.48 -9.28
C GLY A 44 -6.82 -6.09 -10.62
N ASP A 45 -7.54 -7.20 -10.53
CA ASP A 45 -8.17 -7.86 -11.69
C ASP A 45 -9.63 -7.42 -11.88
N ALA A 46 -9.98 -6.25 -11.35
CA ALA A 46 -11.32 -5.69 -11.48
C ALA A 46 -11.63 -5.42 -12.96
N ARG A 47 -12.81 -5.86 -13.40
CA ARG A 47 -13.28 -5.55 -14.75
C ARG A 47 -13.65 -4.08 -14.81
N LEU A 48 -13.13 -3.35 -15.80
CA LEU A 48 -13.49 -1.96 -16.01
C LEU A 48 -14.74 -1.86 -16.89
N HIS A 49 -15.66 -1.00 -16.49
CA HIS A 49 -16.85 -0.60 -17.25
C HIS A 49 -16.95 0.92 -17.24
N ASP A 50 -16.91 1.52 -18.43
CA ASP A 50 -16.92 2.97 -18.63
C ASP A 50 -15.80 3.68 -17.82
N GLY A 51 -14.62 3.04 -17.72
CA GLY A 51 -13.48 3.56 -16.94
C GLY A 51 -13.48 3.21 -15.45
N PHE A 52 -14.58 2.66 -14.92
CA PHE A 52 -14.72 2.35 -13.50
C PHE A 52 -14.63 0.84 -13.18
N PRO A 53 -13.96 0.42 -12.09
CA PRO A 53 -13.88 -0.98 -11.70
C PRO A 53 -15.23 -1.51 -11.19
N GLU A 54 -15.74 -2.63 -11.72
CA GLU A 54 -16.99 -3.27 -11.28
C GLU A 54 -16.82 -3.95 -9.93
N LEU A 55 -17.65 -3.57 -8.94
CA LEU A 55 -17.54 -4.10 -7.59
C LEU A 55 -18.27 -5.44 -7.41
N THR A 56 -17.61 -6.34 -6.71
CA THR A 56 -18.12 -7.67 -6.33
C THR A 56 -17.73 -7.96 -4.89
N SER A 57 -18.46 -8.84 -4.19
CA SER A 57 -18.13 -9.19 -2.80
C SER A 57 -16.69 -9.70 -2.63
N PRO A 58 -16.16 -10.62 -3.48
CA PRO A 58 -14.77 -11.04 -3.38
C PRO A 58 -13.78 -9.87 -3.54
N LEU A 59 -14.06 -8.94 -4.46
CA LEU A 59 -13.21 -7.78 -4.70
C LEU A 59 -13.25 -6.78 -3.53
N LEU A 60 -14.41 -6.63 -2.88
CA LEU A 60 -14.52 -5.82 -1.67
C LEU A 60 -13.67 -6.41 -0.55
N GLN A 61 -13.79 -7.71 -0.31
CA GLN A 61 -12.98 -8.41 0.70
C GLN A 61 -11.48 -8.27 0.39
N GLU A 62 -11.05 -8.57 -0.84
CA GLU A 62 -9.66 -8.43 -1.24
C GLU A 62 -9.15 -6.99 -1.02
N LEU A 63 -9.94 -5.98 -1.39
CA LEU A 63 -9.56 -4.59 -1.22
C LEU A 63 -9.50 -4.16 0.26
N LEU A 64 -10.62 -4.25 0.97
CA LEU A 64 -10.82 -3.62 2.28
C LEU A 64 -10.23 -4.45 3.43
N TYR A 65 -10.25 -5.78 3.31
CA TYR A 65 -9.72 -6.66 4.35
C TYR A 65 -8.26 -7.02 4.10
N GLU A 66 -7.88 -7.35 2.86
CA GLU A 66 -6.60 -8.01 2.57
C GLU A 66 -5.51 -7.04 2.09
N ARG A 67 -5.87 -5.97 1.36
CA ARG A 67 -4.88 -5.17 0.61
C ARG A 67 -4.66 -3.77 1.14
N ILE A 68 -5.71 -2.98 1.33
CA ILE A 68 -5.56 -1.53 1.50
C ILE A 68 -4.73 -1.16 2.75
N HIS A 69 -4.85 -1.94 3.83
CA HIS A 69 -4.06 -1.75 5.04
C HIS A 69 -2.56 -1.97 4.84
N LEU A 70 -2.12 -2.65 3.78
CA LEU A 70 -0.69 -2.81 3.49
C LEU A 70 -0.05 -1.50 3.01
N TYR A 71 -0.86 -0.60 2.44
CA TYR A 71 -0.38 0.50 1.62
C TYR A 71 -0.66 1.88 2.20
N VAL A 72 -1.83 2.07 2.81
CA VAL A 72 -2.30 3.41 3.17
C VAL A 72 -2.05 3.74 4.63
N GLN A 73 -1.72 5.00 4.92
CA GLN A 73 -1.72 5.53 6.27
C GLN A 73 -2.49 6.86 6.32
N PRO A 74 -3.70 6.91 6.93
CA PRO A 74 -4.45 8.16 7.08
C PRO A 74 -3.61 9.27 7.73
N ALA A 75 -3.75 10.51 7.25
CA ALA A 75 -3.26 11.67 7.96
C ALA A 75 -3.96 11.82 9.33
N PRO A 76 -3.38 12.55 10.31
CA PRO A 76 -3.92 12.60 11.67
C PRO A 76 -5.36 13.15 11.75
N ASP A 77 -5.71 14.03 10.81
CA ASP A 77 -7.03 14.67 10.67
C ASP A 77 -7.96 13.94 9.67
N GLN A 78 -7.49 12.86 9.04
CA GLN A 78 -8.24 12.10 8.06
C GLN A 78 -8.96 10.92 8.72
N ASP A 79 -10.28 10.86 8.55
CA ASP A 79 -11.09 9.73 9.03
C ASP A 79 -10.70 8.42 8.31
N PRO A 80 -10.29 7.35 9.03
CA PRO A 80 -10.03 6.03 8.44
C PRO A 80 -11.25 5.43 7.72
N LEU A 81 -12.48 5.80 8.09
CA LEU A 81 -13.70 5.33 7.41
C LEU A 81 -13.85 5.90 6.00
N ALA A 82 -13.07 6.92 5.63
CA ALA A 82 -13.11 7.54 4.31
C ALA A 82 -12.81 6.54 3.16
N TYR A 83 -12.03 5.49 3.42
CA TYR A 83 -11.79 4.44 2.41
C TYR A 83 -13.04 3.57 2.16
N GLY A 84 -13.81 3.26 3.22
CA GLY A 84 -15.12 2.62 3.08
C GLY A 84 -16.12 3.53 2.36
N ALA A 85 -16.13 4.83 2.69
CA ALA A 85 -16.95 5.83 2.02
C ALA A 85 -16.62 5.97 0.52
N ALA A 86 -15.34 5.89 0.15
CA ALA A 86 -14.91 5.87 -1.25
C ALA A 86 -15.47 4.66 -2.03
N VAL A 87 -15.48 3.47 -1.42
CA VAL A 87 -16.11 2.28 -2.01
C VAL A 87 -17.62 2.46 -2.16
N LEU A 88 -18.28 3.01 -1.13
CA LEU A 88 -19.71 3.30 -1.16
C LEU A 88 -20.06 4.27 -2.28
N LEU A 89 -19.26 5.33 -2.48
CA LEU A 89 -19.45 6.27 -3.58
C LEU A 89 -19.40 5.58 -4.95
N LEU A 90 -18.45 4.66 -5.15
CA LEU A 90 -18.36 3.87 -6.38
C LEU A 90 -19.58 2.94 -6.56
N LEU A 91 -20.11 2.35 -5.47
CA LEU A 91 -21.35 1.55 -5.53
C LEU A 91 -22.57 2.39 -5.93
N GLU A 92 -22.70 3.61 -5.40
CA GLU A 92 -23.77 4.52 -5.77
C GLU A 92 -23.68 4.92 -7.25
N HIS A 93 -22.46 5.19 -7.75
CA HIS A 93 -22.23 5.47 -9.16
C HIS A 93 -22.63 4.28 -10.04
N GLN A 94 -22.24 3.06 -9.68
CA GLN A 94 -22.64 1.85 -10.42
C GLN A 94 -24.16 1.60 -10.39
N ARG A 95 -24.82 1.96 -9.28
CA ARG A 95 -26.27 1.86 -9.17
C ARG A 95 -26.96 2.88 -10.08
N ALA A 96 -26.50 4.12 -10.10
CA ALA A 96 -27.00 5.18 -10.98
C ALA A 96 -26.80 4.84 -12.46
N ALA A 97 -25.64 4.25 -12.80
CA ALA A 97 -25.32 3.74 -14.13
C ALA A 97 -26.07 2.43 -14.49
N LYS A 98 -27.00 1.96 -13.64
CA LYS A 98 -27.81 0.74 -13.82
C LYS A 98 -26.99 -0.54 -13.98
N ARG A 99 -25.74 -0.55 -13.48
CA ARG A 99 -24.86 -1.74 -13.45
C ARG A 99 -25.20 -2.68 -12.30
N LEU A 100 -25.73 -2.14 -11.21
CA LEU A 100 -26.21 -2.92 -10.07
C LEU A 100 -27.74 -2.90 -9.99
N ASN A 101 -28.33 -4.08 -9.81
CA ASN A 101 -29.74 -4.17 -9.39
C ASN A 101 -29.88 -3.81 -7.91
N ALA A 102 -31.08 -3.46 -7.47
CA ALA A 102 -31.34 -3.00 -6.09
C ALA A 102 -30.84 -4.00 -5.04
N LYS A 103 -31.18 -5.29 -5.18
CA LYS A 103 -30.77 -6.34 -4.25
C LYS A 103 -29.25 -6.51 -4.15
N ARG A 104 -28.53 -6.46 -5.28
CA ARG A 104 -27.07 -6.58 -5.32
C ARG A 104 -26.41 -5.34 -4.72
N HIS A 105 -26.95 -4.15 -5.01
CA HIS A 105 -26.49 -2.88 -4.45
C HIS A 105 -26.65 -2.87 -2.93
N GLU A 106 -27.84 -3.15 -2.39
CA GLU A 106 -28.08 -3.21 -0.94
C GLU A 106 -27.12 -4.17 -0.22
N ARG A 107 -26.88 -5.36 -0.80
CA ARG A 107 -25.95 -6.32 -0.24
C ARG A 107 -24.50 -5.82 -0.23
N LEU A 108 -24.01 -5.32 -1.37
CA LEU A 108 -22.64 -4.81 -1.48
C LEU A 108 -22.42 -3.57 -0.61
N ARG A 109 -23.46 -2.74 -0.46
CA ARG A 109 -23.42 -1.55 0.40
C ARG A 109 -23.23 -1.94 1.87
N ALA A 110 -24.05 -2.86 2.38
CA ALA A 110 -23.92 -3.35 3.76
C ALA A 110 -22.55 -4.03 4.01
N GLU A 111 -22.05 -4.76 3.02
CA GLU A 111 -20.71 -5.37 3.07
C GLU A 111 -19.59 -4.32 3.10
N ALA A 112 -19.67 -3.28 2.27
CA ALA A 112 -18.71 -2.18 2.24
C ALA A 112 -18.74 -1.35 3.54
N GLU A 113 -19.91 -1.09 4.11
CA GLU A 113 -20.06 -0.41 5.41
C GLU A 113 -19.34 -1.22 6.51
N TRP A 114 -19.65 -2.51 6.64
CA TRP A 114 -19.03 -3.38 7.65
C TRP A 114 -17.51 -3.55 7.46
N GLN A 115 -17.05 -3.78 6.23
CA GLN A 115 -15.62 -3.94 5.95
C GLN A 115 -14.85 -2.63 6.09
N GLY A 116 -15.49 -1.48 5.82
CA GLY A 116 -14.90 -0.16 6.08
C GLY A 116 -14.63 0.07 7.56
N GLU A 117 -15.57 -0.31 8.44
CA GLU A 117 -15.36 -0.27 9.90
C GLU A 117 -14.24 -1.22 10.33
N LEU A 118 -14.21 -2.44 9.77
CA LEU A 118 -13.16 -3.42 10.05
C LEU A 118 -11.77 -2.90 9.64
N LEU A 119 -11.67 -2.27 8.47
CA LEU A 119 -10.44 -1.65 7.99
C LEU A 119 -9.91 -0.58 8.94
N ALA A 120 -10.77 0.26 9.51
CA ALA A 120 -10.35 1.24 10.52
C ALA A 120 -9.70 0.57 11.73
N GLY A 121 -10.10 -0.66 12.08
CA GLY A 121 -9.41 -1.50 13.06
C GLY A 121 -8.07 -2.04 12.57
N LEU A 122 -8.01 -2.56 11.34
CA LEU A 122 -6.79 -3.11 10.73
C LEU A 122 -5.67 -2.08 10.60
N LEU A 123 -6.01 -0.84 10.25
CA LEU A 123 -5.03 0.26 10.11
C LEU A 123 -4.30 0.57 11.41
N ARG A 124 -4.88 0.22 12.57
CA ARG A 124 -4.29 0.43 13.90
C ARG A 124 -3.49 -0.77 14.40
N GLN A 125 -3.49 -1.90 13.69
CA GLN A 125 -2.80 -3.10 14.14
C GLN A 125 -1.30 -3.04 13.88
N PRO A 126 -0.45 -3.19 14.91
CA PRO A 126 1.00 -3.06 14.76
C PRO A 126 1.62 -4.18 13.91
N HIS A 127 1.03 -5.37 13.93
CA HIS A 127 1.49 -6.54 13.15
C HIS A 127 1.06 -6.50 11.67
N LEU A 128 0.27 -5.50 11.26
CA LEU A 128 -0.15 -5.27 9.88
C LEU A 128 0.53 -4.04 9.26
N LEU A 129 1.53 -3.47 9.94
CA LEU A 129 2.28 -2.32 9.45
C LEU A 129 3.30 -2.72 8.40
N THR A 130 3.60 -1.76 7.53
CA THR A 130 4.80 -1.72 6.70
C THR A 130 5.68 -0.55 7.14
N TRP A 131 6.97 -0.56 6.81
CA TRP A 131 7.90 0.51 7.20
C TRP A 131 7.42 1.89 6.76
N PRO A 132 6.96 2.12 5.51
CA PRO A 132 6.42 3.42 5.11
C PRO A 132 5.23 3.87 5.97
N ARG A 133 4.34 2.95 6.37
CA ARG A 133 3.20 3.28 7.24
C ARG A 133 3.63 3.64 8.65
N LEU A 134 4.59 2.89 9.21
CA LEU A 134 5.15 3.17 10.53
C LEU A 134 5.87 4.52 10.56
N TYR A 135 6.76 4.78 9.60
CA TYR A 135 7.49 6.03 9.53
C TYR A 135 6.58 7.22 9.20
N ALA A 136 5.49 7.02 8.44
CA ALA A 136 4.47 8.07 8.28
C ALA A 136 3.84 8.46 9.63
N LEU A 137 3.51 7.50 10.49
CA LEU A 137 3.00 7.77 11.85
C LEU A 137 4.04 8.55 12.68
N LEU A 138 5.30 8.13 12.66
CA LEU A 138 6.38 8.77 13.40
C LEU A 138 6.63 10.21 12.96
N LEU A 139 6.77 10.44 11.65
CA LEU A 139 7.01 11.76 11.07
C LEU A 139 5.85 12.73 11.41
N ARG A 140 4.61 12.28 11.24
CA ARG A 140 3.42 13.09 11.52
C ARG A 140 3.24 13.36 13.01
N GLY A 141 3.50 12.36 13.86
CA GLY A 141 3.48 12.51 15.33
C GLY A 141 4.56 13.49 15.82
N ALA A 142 5.70 13.54 15.15
CA ALA A 142 6.77 14.51 15.41
C ALA A 142 6.50 15.91 14.80
N GLY A 143 5.41 16.09 14.06
CA GLY A 143 5.07 17.36 13.40
C GLY A 143 5.99 17.72 12.22
N VAL A 144 6.64 16.73 11.61
CA VAL A 144 7.49 16.94 10.43
C VAL A 144 6.62 17.30 9.23
N ASP A 145 7.05 18.29 8.44
CA ASP A 145 6.44 18.58 7.14
C ASP A 145 6.76 17.44 6.16
N THR A 146 5.82 16.51 6.01
CA THR A 146 5.99 15.33 5.15
C THR A 146 6.01 15.65 3.66
N ALA A 147 5.73 16.89 3.25
CA ALA A 147 5.86 17.34 1.87
C ALA A 147 7.26 17.90 1.56
N ASP A 148 8.09 18.16 2.58
CA ASP A 148 9.48 18.61 2.42
C ASP A 148 10.46 17.43 2.58
N PRO A 149 11.06 16.93 1.49
CA PRO A 149 12.02 15.84 1.56
C PRO A 149 13.24 16.12 2.45
N ALA A 150 13.64 17.40 2.60
CA ALA A 150 14.76 17.76 3.46
C ALA A 150 14.39 17.64 4.94
N ALA A 151 13.17 18.04 5.32
CA ALA A 151 12.65 17.87 6.67
C ALA A 151 12.54 16.37 7.04
N VAL A 152 12.04 15.54 6.11
CA VAL A 152 11.95 14.08 6.30
C VAL A 152 13.33 13.46 6.51
N ARG A 153 14.31 13.76 5.64
CA ARG A 153 15.70 13.28 5.80
C ARG A 153 16.32 13.71 7.12
N SER A 154 16.18 14.99 7.47
CA SER A 154 16.72 15.52 8.73
C SER A 154 16.14 14.82 9.95
N TRP A 155 14.85 14.46 9.92
CA TRP A 155 14.23 13.71 11.01
C TRP A 155 14.74 12.26 11.04
N LEU A 156 14.86 11.60 9.88
CA LEU A 156 15.37 10.23 9.79
C LEU A 156 16.83 10.13 10.26
N ASP A 157 17.68 11.10 9.92
CA ASP A 157 19.06 11.17 10.42
C ASP A 157 19.09 11.29 11.95
N GLY A 158 18.28 12.18 12.51
CA GLY A 158 18.18 12.33 13.97
C GLY A 158 17.63 11.08 14.65
N TYR A 159 16.67 10.39 14.03
CA TYR A 159 16.12 9.13 14.54
C TYR A 159 17.13 7.98 14.50
N ARG A 160 17.93 7.90 13.42
CA ARG A 160 19.03 6.93 13.26
C ARG A 160 20.11 7.07 14.34
N GLU A 161 20.38 8.29 14.78
CA GLU A 161 21.38 8.57 15.83
C GLU A 161 20.91 8.22 17.25
N LEU A 162 19.64 7.88 17.44
CA LEU A 162 19.12 7.48 18.75
C LEU A 162 19.66 6.11 19.17
N GLU A 163 19.89 5.97 20.48
CA GLU A 163 20.18 4.68 21.08
C GLU A 163 18.95 3.74 20.93
N PRO A 164 19.14 2.41 20.82
CA PRO A 164 18.04 1.47 20.58
C PRO A 164 16.88 1.56 21.58
N HIS A 165 17.18 1.86 22.85
CA HIS A 165 16.17 2.08 23.88
C HIS A 165 15.27 3.29 23.58
N ASP A 166 15.86 4.37 23.09
CA ASP A 166 15.14 5.62 22.80
C ASP A 166 14.32 5.49 21.52
N GLN A 167 14.78 4.71 20.53
CA GLN A 167 13.98 4.33 19.36
C GLN A 167 12.72 3.56 19.78
N VAL A 168 12.86 2.57 20.67
CA VAL A 168 11.71 1.82 21.21
C VAL A 168 10.75 2.73 21.98
N ALA A 169 11.27 3.69 22.76
CA ALA A 169 10.43 4.65 23.46
C ALA A 169 9.62 5.55 22.51
N VAL A 170 10.21 5.96 21.38
CA VAL A 170 9.50 6.69 20.32
C VAL A 170 8.40 5.83 19.70
N LEU A 171 8.67 4.56 19.40
CA LEU A 171 7.66 3.62 18.87
C LEU A 171 6.49 3.40 19.85
N ALA A 172 6.79 3.25 21.13
CA ALA A 172 5.78 3.09 22.18
C ALA A 172 4.90 4.35 22.37
N GLY A 173 5.37 5.51 21.92
CA GLY A 173 4.66 6.79 21.97
C GLY A 173 3.72 7.05 20.79
N ILE A 174 3.63 6.15 19.81
CA ILE A 174 2.77 6.37 18.63
C ILE A 174 1.29 6.39 19.03
N GLU A 175 0.64 7.53 18.80
CA GLU A 175 -0.80 7.68 18.96
C GLU A 175 -1.58 7.06 17.78
N GLY A 176 -2.79 6.57 18.03
CA GLY A 176 -3.66 6.01 16.99
C GLY A 176 -3.31 4.58 16.55
N LEU A 177 -2.20 4.02 17.03
CA LEU A 177 -1.82 2.62 16.84
C LEU A 177 -2.13 1.82 18.12
N ASP A 178 -2.70 0.63 17.96
CA ASP A 178 -2.80 -0.33 19.06
C ASP A 178 -1.38 -0.79 19.44
N GLN A 179 -1.08 -0.86 20.72
CA GLN A 179 0.25 -1.25 21.17
C GLN A 179 0.38 -2.78 21.14
N PRO A 180 1.52 -3.32 20.68
CA PRO A 180 1.80 -4.76 20.79
C PRO A 180 1.75 -5.21 22.26
N GLU A 181 1.26 -6.42 22.53
CA GLU A 181 0.98 -6.89 23.91
C GLU A 181 2.25 -6.96 24.79
N GLY A 182 2.29 -6.17 25.88
CA GLY A 182 3.31 -6.22 26.93
C GLY A 182 4.20 -4.98 27.03
N THR A 183 4.97 -4.84 28.13
CA THR A 183 5.85 -3.70 28.42
C THR A 183 7.02 -3.53 27.45
N ASP A 184 7.33 -4.58 26.67
CA ASP A 184 8.43 -4.62 25.69
C ASP A 184 7.91 -4.97 24.27
N GLY A 185 6.64 -4.64 23.97
CA GLY A 185 5.90 -5.19 22.81
C GLY A 185 6.54 -4.92 21.43
N TRP A 186 7.33 -3.85 21.29
CA TRP A 186 8.14 -3.57 20.09
C TRP A 186 9.40 -4.45 20.04
N THR A 187 9.19 -5.74 19.83
CA THR A 187 10.26 -6.74 19.79
C THR A 187 10.90 -6.84 18.40
N GLU A 188 12.10 -7.44 18.34
CA GLU A 188 12.76 -7.87 17.10
C GLU A 188 11.79 -8.61 16.15
N GLY A 189 10.88 -9.44 16.69
CA GLY A 189 9.89 -10.17 15.89
C GLY A 189 8.83 -9.29 15.26
N VAL A 190 8.37 -8.24 15.95
CA VAL A 190 7.42 -7.27 15.39
C VAL A 190 8.10 -6.51 14.26
N LEU A 191 9.32 -5.99 14.49
CA LEU A 191 10.08 -5.27 13.48
C LEU A 191 10.40 -6.15 12.26
N LEU A 192 10.75 -7.43 12.47
CA LEU A 192 10.95 -8.40 11.40
C LEU A 192 9.67 -8.59 10.57
N SER A 193 8.51 -8.73 11.23
CA SER A 193 7.22 -8.89 10.54
C SER A 193 6.85 -7.67 9.69
N ILE A 194 7.18 -6.46 10.16
CA ILE A 194 6.99 -5.22 9.41
C ILE A 194 7.88 -5.20 8.17
N GLY A 195 9.15 -5.63 8.29
CA GLY A 195 10.06 -5.77 7.16
C GLY A 195 9.54 -6.74 6.11
N MET A 196 9.10 -7.93 6.53
CA MET A 196 8.52 -8.93 5.62
C MET A 196 7.25 -8.42 4.92
N ALA A 197 6.39 -7.73 5.67
CA ALA A 197 5.18 -7.13 5.11
C ALA A 197 5.51 -6.02 4.11
N THR A 198 6.59 -5.26 4.34
CA THR A 198 7.04 -4.18 3.45
C THR A 198 7.51 -4.72 2.11
N ASP A 199 8.43 -5.69 2.12
CA ASP A 199 8.90 -6.35 0.88
C ASP A 199 7.74 -6.99 0.12
N GLY A 200 6.89 -7.77 0.82
CA GLY A 200 5.73 -8.41 0.22
C GLY A 200 4.74 -7.41 -0.39
N ALA A 201 4.42 -6.33 0.31
CA ALA A 201 3.54 -5.27 -0.18
C ALA A 201 4.12 -4.60 -1.44
N ARG A 202 5.42 -4.27 -1.43
CA ARG A 202 6.11 -3.66 -2.57
C ARG A 202 6.10 -4.59 -3.79
N LEU A 203 6.50 -5.85 -3.62
CA LEU A 203 6.49 -6.85 -4.70
C LEU A 203 5.08 -7.08 -5.27
N LEU A 204 4.04 -7.04 -4.44
CA LEU A 204 2.66 -7.14 -4.92
C LEU A 204 2.28 -5.97 -5.83
N VAL A 205 2.59 -4.72 -5.45
CA VAL A 205 2.32 -3.54 -6.29
C VAL A 205 3.10 -3.61 -7.60
N GLU A 206 4.39 -3.96 -7.55
CA GLU A 206 5.23 -4.16 -8.73
C GLU A 206 4.64 -5.22 -9.67
N ASN A 207 4.23 -6.37 -9.13
CA ASN A 207 3.60 -7.43 -9.93
C ASN A 207 2.30 -6.97 -10.58
N ARG A 208 1.46 -6.23 -9.85
CA ARG A 208 0.20 -5.70 -10.38
C ARG A 208 0.42 -4.65 -11.46
N LEU A 209 1.42 -3.77 -11.32
CA LEU A 209 1.84 -2.83 -12.36
C LEU A 209 2.33 -3.56 -13.62
N MET A 210 3.13 -4.61 -13.47
CA MET A 210 3.56 -5.45 -14.60
C MET A 210 2.37 -6.12 -15.29
N GLN A 211 1.50 -6.79 -14.53
CA GLN A 211 0.30 -7.45 -15.05
C GLN A 211 -0.60 -6.48 -15.81
N ARG A 212 -0.84 -5.29 -15.25
CA ARG A 212 -1.58 -4.22 -15.91
C ARG A 212 -0.94 -3.82 -17.23
N SER A 213 0.37 -3.61 -17.23
CA SER A 213 1.12 -3.24 -18.44
C SER A 213 1.01 -4.31 -19.53
N TYR A 214 1.13 -5.60 -19.18
CA TYR A 214 0.94 -6.70 -20.13
C TYR A 214 -0.49 -6.77 -20.69
N ARG A 215 -1.52 -6.54 -19.87
CA ARG A 215 -2.93 -6.46 -20.35
C ARG A 215 -3.10 -5.32 -21.36
N ASN A 216 -2.53 -4.16 -21.08
CA ASN A 216 -2.62 -3.00 -21.95
C ASN A 216 -1.86 -3.24 -23.27
N LEU A 217 -0.68 -3.87 -23.23
CA LEU A 217 0.07 -4.29 -24.42
C LEU A 217 -0.70 -5.27 -25.30
N ALA A 218 -1.39 -6.26 -24.70
CA ALA A 218 -2.24 -7.18 -25.46
C ALA A 218 -3.39 -6.43 -26.17
N GLY A 219 -3.98 -5.43 -25.50
CA GLY A 219 -4.98 -4.53 -26.08
C GLY A 219 -4.44 -3.69 -27.24
N LEU A 220 -3.23 -3.15 -27.09
CA LEU A 220 -2.54 -2.36 -28.13
C LEU A 220 -2.26 -3.15 -29.38
N ASN A 221 -1.72 -4.36 -29.23
CA ASN A 221 -1.44 -5.25 -30.36
C ASN A 221 -2.73 -5.60 -31.11
N ALA A 222 -3.85 -5.77 -30.40
CA ALA A 222 -5.15 -6.01 -31.03
C ALA A 222 -5.67 -4.78 -31.81
N LEU A 223 -5.25 -3.57 -31.45
CA LEU A 223 -5.66 -2.30 -32.07
C LEU A 223 -4.66 -1.76 -33.12
N GLY A 224 -3.47 -2.38 -33.25
CA GLY A 224 -2.43 -1.94 -34.19
C GLY A 224 -1.76 -0.61 -33.80
N LEU A 225 -1.84 -0.23 -32.53
CA LEU A 225 -1.25 1.00 -32.00
C LEU A 225 0.22 0.80 -31.58
N PRO A 226 1.06 1.86 -31.64
CA PRO A 226 2.46 1.77 -31.26
C PRO A 226 2.65 1.55 -29.75
N MET A 227 3.78 0.95 -29.37
CA MET A 227 4.14 0.72 -27.98
C MET A 227 4.56 2.03 -27.28
N PRO A 228 4.10 2.30 -26.04
CA PRO A 228 4.55 3.44 -25.25
C PRO A 228 6.06 3.46 -25.04
N ALA A 229 6.64 4.66 -24.95
CA ALA A 229 8.08 4.82 -24.80
C ALA A 229 8.59 4.15 -23.51
N GLU A 230 7.83 4.21 -22.42
CA GLU A 230 8.18 3.61 -21.12
C GLU A 230 8.18 2.07 -21.17
N LEU A 231 7.47 1.47 -22.12
CA LEU A 231 7.40 0.02 -22.33
C LEU A 231 8.31 -0.46 -23.47
N SER A 232 8.94 0.46 -24.20
CA SER A 232 9.77 0.18 -25.38
C SER A 232 11.24 -0.13 -25.06
N GLY A 233 11.63 -0.01 -23.78
CA GLY A 233 12.97 -0.36 -23.29
C GLY A 233 13.23 -1.87 -23.27
N ASP A 234 14.46 -2.25 -22.94
CA ASP A 234 14.75 -3.64 -22.61
C ASP A 234 14.11 -4.03 -21.26
N PHE A 235 13.94 -5.34 -21.02
CA PHE A 235 13.24 -5.85 -19.84
C PHE A 235 13.77 -5.27 -18.50
N PRO A 236 15.10 -5.11 -18.30
CA PRO A 236 15.63 -4.45 -17.09
C PRO A 236 15.18 -2.99 -16.91
N GLN A 237 15.10 -2.19 -17.98
CA GLN A 237 14.60 -0.81 -17.89
C GLN A 237 13.12 -0.76 -17.51
N PHE A 238 12.33 -1.71 -18.02
CA PHE A 238 10.93 -1.83 -17.67
C PHE A 238 10.74 -2.21 -16.19
N GLU A 239 11.49 -3.19 -15.69
CA GLU A 239 11.48 -3.56 -14.26
C GLU A 239 11.85 -2.39 -13.35
N ALA A 240 12.90 -1.62 -13.71
CA ALA A 240 13.28 -0.42 -12.98
C ALA A 240 12.18 0.65 -12.98
N ALA A 241 11.49 0.85 -14.11
CA ALA A 241 10.36 1.78 -14.19
C ALA A 241 9.18 1.34 -13.31
N VAL A 242 8.86 0.02 -13.31
CA VAL A 242 7.85 -0.58 -12.43
C VAL A 242 8.17 -0.35 -10.97
N GLN A 243 9.42 -0.60 -10.56
CA GLN A 243 9.87 -0.42 -9.19
C GLN A 243 9.75 1.06 -8.77
N ALA A 244 10.23 1.98 -9.60
CA ALA A 244 10.13 3.41 -9.34
C ALA A 244 8.66 3.87 -9.19
N GLU A 245 7.76 3.37 -10.04
CA GLU A 245 6.34 3.71 -9.95
C GLU A 245 5.67 3.08 -8.72
N ALA A 246 6.04 1.86 -8.34
CA ALA A 246 5.56 1.23 -7.11
C ALA A 246 5.96 2.07 -5.87
N LEU A 247 7.22 2.48 -5.78
CA LEU A 247 7.70 3.33 -4.69
C LEU A 247 7.00 4.70 -4.67
N ARG A 248 6.74 5.28 -5.85
CA ARG A 248 5.99 6.54 -5.98
C ARG A 248 4.56 6.39 -5.44
N LEU A 249 3.85 5.33 -5.82
CA LEU A 249 2.48 5.06 -5.35
C LEU A 249 2.43 4.80 -3.83
N LEU A 250 3.37 4.00 -3.31
CA LEU A 250 3.50 3.79 -1.86
C LEU A 250 3.74 5.11 -1.11
N GLY A 251 4.52 6.03 -1.69
CA GLY A 251 4.75 7.35 -1.13
C GLY A 251 3.52 8.26 -1.19
N GLU A 252 2.75 8.19 -2.27
CA GLU A 252 1.47 8.91 -2.43
C GLU A 252 0.45 8.51 -1.36
N TRP A 253 0.44 7.23 -0.95
CA TRP A 253 -0.47 6.72 0.09
C TRP A 253 0.07 6.83 1.52
N THR A 254 1.31 7.29 1.67
CA THR A 254 1.98 7.50 2.97
C THR A 254 2.67 8.87 3.02
N VAL A 255 3.97 8.92 2.74
CA VAL A 255 4.78 10.15 2.67
C VAL A 255 5.55 10.16 1.34
N PRO A 256 5.42 11.22 0.52
CA PRO A 256 6.12 11.30 -0.77
C PRO A 256 7.63 11.06 -0.65
N GLY A 257 8.16 10.16 -1.47
CA GLY A 257 9.60 9.82 -1.51
C GLY A 257 10.11 8.97 -0.34
N LEU A 258 9.32 8.76 0.73
CA LEU A 258 9.76 7.98 1.89
C LEU A 258 10.09 6.51 1.56
N PRO A 259 9.29 5.76 0.77
CA PRO A 259 9.63 4.37 0.45
C PRO A 259 10.99 4.23 -0.26
N GLU A 260 11.31 5.14 -1.17
CA GLU A 260 12.61 5.15 -1.86
C GLU A 260 13.75 5.44 -0.89
N LEU A 261 13.58 6.41 0.02
CA LEU A 261 14.55 6.73 1.06
C LEU A 261 14.84 5.52 1.96
N LEU A 262 13.79 4.85 2.44
CA LEU A 262 13.91 3.66 3.30
C LEU A 262 14.63 2.52 2.56
N LEU A 263 14.36 2.33 1.28
CA LEU A 263 14.97 1.27 0.48
C LEU A 263 16.43 1.57 0.08
N THR A 264 16.84 2.83 -0.05
CA THR A 264 18.15 3.17 -0.64
C THR A 264 19.13 3.80 0.33
N GLU A 265 18.67 4.74 1.14
CA GLU A 265 19.53 5.55 2.02
C GLU A 265 19.37 5.17 3.50
N TYR A 266 18.23 4.61 3.88
CA TYR A 266 17.83 4.29 5.26
C TYR A 266 17.46 2.82 5.47
N GLN A 267 18.15 1.91 4.79
CA GLN A 267 17.93 0.46 4.90
C GLN A 267 18.16 -0.09 6.32
N ASP A 268 19.10 0.51 7.05
CA ASP A 268 19.39 0.20 8.46
C ASP A 268 18.21 0.51 9.38
N LEU A 269 17.41 1.53 9.05
CA LEU A 269 16.22 1.94 9.78
C LEU A 269 14.97 1.14 9.41
N ALA A 270 14.96 0.54 8.22
CA ALA A 270 13.82 -0.18 7.67
C ALA A 270 14.28 -1.46 6.95
N PRO A 271 14.86 -2.42 7.68
CA PRO A 271 15.38 -3.64 7.07
C PRO A 271 14.23 -4.46 6.45
N GLU A 272 14.41 -4.88 5.21
CA GLU A 272 13.56 -5.85 4.52
C GLU A 272 14.28 -7.20 4.56
N PRO A 273 13.93 -8.11 5.48
CA PRO A 273 14.74 -9.28 5.77
C PRO A 273 14.71 -10.29 4.64
N GLY A 274 15.88 -10.80 4.27
CA GLY A 274 16.01 -11.92 3.33
C GLY A 274 15.54 -13.25 3.94
N ALA A 275 15.30 -14.25 3.10
CA ALA A 275 14.87 -15.59 3.56
C ALA A 275 15.81 -16.19 4.63
N ALA A 276 17.12 -16.01 4.48
CA ALA A 276 18.12 -16.51 5.44
C ALA A 276 18.02 -15.84 6.83
N GLU A 277 17.66 -14.56 6.88
CA GLU A 277 17.51 -13.80 8.12
C GLU A 277 16.23 -14.21 8.86
N VAL A 278 15.15 -14.47 8.11
CA VAL A 278 13.90 -15.03 8.64
C VAL A 278 14.14 -16.43 9.21
N ASP A 279 14.83 -17.30 8.47
CA ASP A 279 15.17 -18.64 8.92
C ASP A 279 16.03 -18.60 10.19
N HIS A 280 17.04 -17.73 10.24
CA HIS A 280 17.89 -17.55 11.42
C HIS A 280 17.08 -17.10 12.65
N TYR A 281 16.15 -16.16 12.47
CA TYR A 281 15.28 -15.71 13.56
C TYR A 281 14.38 -16.83 14.09
N ILE A 282 13.77 -17.62 13.20
CA ILE A 282 12.92 -18.76 13.56
C ILE A 282 13.70 -19.81 14.37
N VAL A 283 14.93 -20.11 13.95
CA VAL A 283 15.83 -21.05 14.62
C VAL A 283 16.27 -20.53 15.99
N LYS A 284 16.70 -19.26 16.08
CA LYS A 284 17.12 -18.60 17.33
C LYS A 284 16.01 -18.60 18.38
N ARG A 285 14.74 -18.52 17.96
CA ARG A 285 13.56 -18.55 18.85
C ARG A 285 13.06 -19.95 19.18
N GLY A 286 13.66 -21.00 18.62
CA GLY A 286 13.25 -22.39 18.86
C GLY A 286 11.84 -22.71 18.37
N LEU A 287 11.35 -21.96 17.38
CA LEU A 287 9.99 -22.12 16.83
C LEU A 287 9.91 -23.28 15.82
N VAL A 288 11.07 -23.73 15.30
CA VAL A 288 11.24 -24.93 14.48
C VAL A 288 12.57 -25.58 14.85
N GLU A 289 12.61 -26.90 15.06
CA GLU A 289 13.86 -27.67 15.03
C GLU A 289 14.20 -27.95 13.56
N LEU A 290 15.23 -27.29 13.01
CA LEU A 290 15.76 -27.69 11.70
C LEU A 290 16.57 -28.98 11.84
N PRO A 291 16.52 -29.88 10.84
CA PRO A 291 17.41 -31.04 10.79
C PRO A 291 18.88 -30.58 10.74
N ASP A 292 19.73 -31.33 11.44
CA ASP A 292 21.17 -31.12 11.70
C ASP A 292 21.90 -30.26 10.63
N ILE A 293 22.27 -29.03 11.01
CA ILE A 293 22.91 -28.01 10.15
C ILE A 293 24.42 -28.30 10.07
N GLY A 294 24.79 -29.44 9.49
CA GLY A 294 26.19 -29.81 9.23
C GLY A 294 26.79 -29.18 7.95
N ASP A 295 25.98 -28.60 7.07
CA ASP A 295 26.37 -28.30 5.68
C ASP A 295 25.98 -26.87 5.19
N TRP A 296 25.84 -25.89 6.08
CA TRP A 296 25.72 -24.50 5.60
C TRP A 296 27.09 -23.96 5.17
N PRO A 297 27.25 -23.46 3.93
CA PRO A 297 28.47 -22.80 3.52
C PRO A 297 28.63 -21.51 4.33
N ALA A 298 29.80 -21.32 4.92
CA ALA A 298 30.15 -20.09 5.60
C ALA A 298 30.04 -18.90 4.61
N PRO A 299 29.61 -17.71 5.06
CA PRO A 299 29.64 -16.52 4.22
C PRO A 299 31.08 -16.28 3.75
N GLU A 300 31.26 -16.18 2.43
CA GLU A 300 32.53 -15.73 1.86
C GLU A 300 32.73 -14.27 2.27
N GLU A 301 33.76 -14.00 3.08
CA GLU A 301 34.27 -12.64 3.28
C GLU A 301 34.85 -12.14 1.95
N GLY A 302 34.21 -11.14 1.36
CA GLY A 302 34.65 -10.41 0.16
C GLY A 302 34.61 -8.92 0.38
#